data_AF-A0A0F9S1W6-F1
#
_entry.id   AF-A0A0F9S1W6-F1
#
_cell.length_a   1.000
_cell.length_b   1.000
_cell.length_c   1.000
_cell.angle_alpha   90.00
_cell.angle_beta   90.00
_cell.angle_gamma   90.00
#
_symmetry.space_group_name_H-M   'P 1'
#
loop_
_entity.id
_entity.type
_entity.pdbx_description
1 polymer ?
#
loop_
_entity_poly.entity_id
_entity_poly.type
_entity_poly.pdbx_seq_one_letter_code
_entity_poly.pdbx_strand_id
1 'polypeptide(L)'
;MSSLWYHTSPVVLTDDVFFAYVPGCIDVGTVEQRQAAYLWSEQRFIDFAGSPILDTVITGTFSWPLGSHTLPLPEARITSIDAVTAISKNSGCSCTLTRNDGCGIILDSGFGYVFLQPVEGALISACGYAVVPFQMEVVYRAGFSTGTIADDTSLHMGLAFGAEIMLNEIVDPAANEGGPGDPGIKSYGSLGYSESRRDLIMTPWGQSARANMVAKTIKHLKKPKRTLAVPSMRG
;
A
#
# COMPACT_ATOMS: atom_id res chain seq x y z
N MET A 1 -7.79 -9.97 3.74
CA MET A 1 -6.59 -9.10 3.66
C MET A 1 -6.51 -8.38 4.99
N SER A 2 -5.44 -8.58 5.76
CA SER A 2 -5.20 -7.76 6.95
C SER A 2 -4.89 -6.34 6.51
N SER A 3 -5.70 -5.36 6.90
CA SER A 3 -5.36 -3.96 6.73
C SER A 3 -4.09 -3.66 7.51
N LEU A 4 -3.02 -3.27 6.81
CA LEU A 4 -1.75 -2.89 7.43
C LEU A 4 -1.85 -1.42 7.85
N TRP A 5 -1.95 -1.18 9.15
CA TRP A 5 -1.93 0.16 9.73
C TRP A 5 -0.48 0.49 10.12
N TYR A 6 0.20 1.33 9.34
CA TYR A 6 1.62 1.67 9.58
C TYR A 6 1.80 2.89 10.49
N HIS A 7 0.77 3.71 10.69
CA HIS A 7 0.80 4.86 11.59
C HIS A 7 -0.57 5.09 12.25
N THR A 8 -0.56 5.68 13.45
CA THR A 8 -1.74 5.93 14.30
C THR A 8 -2.15 7.40 14.36
N SER A 9 -1.40 8.29 13.73
CA SER A 9 -1.67 9.72 13.58
C SER A 9 -1.40 10.15 12.14
N PRO A 10 -1.99 11.24 11.65
CA PRO A 10 -1.64 11.80 10.34
C PRO A 10 -0.15 12.14 10.27
N VAL A 11 0.49 11.83 9.14
CA VAL A 11 1.93 12.06 8.93
C VAL A 11 2.23 13.01 7.78
N VAL A 12 1.30 13.17 6.82
CA VAL A 12 1.45 14.06 5.67
C VAL A 12 0.46 15.23 5.78
N LEU A 13 -0.81 14.92 6.04
CA LEU A 13 -1.85 15.92 6.10
C LEU A 13 -1.83 16.68 7.43
N THR A 14 -1.85 17.99 7.30
CA THR A 14 -2.05 18.97 8.37
C THR A 14 -3.14 19.94 7.95
N ASP A 15 -3.66 20.75 8.87
CA ASP A 15 -4.65 21.79 8.55
C ASP A 15 -4.13 22.71 7.42
N ASP A 16 -2.86 23.13 7.47
CA ASP A 16 -2.25 23.99 6.45
C ASP A 16 -2.26 23.34 5.06
N VAL A 17 -1.83 22.07 4.97
CA VAL A 17 -1.85 21.33 3.70
C VAL A 17 -3.27 21.11 3.22
N PHE A 18 -4.19 20.74 4.12
CA PHE A 18 -5.58 20.50 3.77
C PHE A 18 -6.25 21.76 3.20
N PHE A 19 -6.17 22.89 3.91
CA PHE A 19 -6.80 24.13 3.49
C PHE A 19 -6.13 24.78 2.27
N ALA A 20 -4.87 24.47 1.98
CA ALA A 20 -4.22 24.87 0.74
C ALA A 20 -4.91 24.28 -0.51
N TYR A 21 -5.46 23.06 -0.41
CA TYR A 21 -6.14 22.38 -1.53
C TYR A 21 -7.67 22.39 -1.41
N VAL A 22 -8.22 22.60 -0.21
CA VAL A 22 -9.66 22.66 0.07
C VAL A 22 -10.01 23.96 0.81
N PRO A 23 -9.80 25.15 0.19
CA PRO A 23 -9.98 26.43 0.87
C PRO A 23 -11.45 26.76 1.18
N GLY A 24 -12.39 26.11 0.50
CA GLY A 24 -13.84 26.33 0.63
C GLY A 24 -14.56 25.26 1.42
N CYS A 25 -13.87 24.50 2.28
CA CYS A 25 -14.53 23.51 3.14
C CYS A 25 -15.56 24.22 4.05
N ILE A 26 -16.84 24.00 3.78
CA ILE A 26 -17.95 24.66 4.50
C ILE A 26 -18.08 24.05 5.91
N ASP A 27 -17.90 22.73 6.00
CA ASP A 27 -18.06 21.94 7.23
C ASP A 27 -16.71 21.48 7.76
N VAL A 28 -15.98 22.41 8.37
CA VAL A 28 -14.61 22.19 8.84
C VAL A 28 -14.48 21.30 10.08
N GLY A 29 -15.59 21.02 10.78
CA GLY A 29 -15.62 20.19 11.99
C GLY A 29 -14.69 20.69 13.11
N THR A 30 -14.46 19.84 14.12
CA THR A 30 -13.42 20.06 15.15
C THR A 30 -12.04 19.63 14.64
N VAL A 31 -10.99 20.05 15.34
CA VAL A 31 -9.60 19.65 15.03
C VAL A 31 -9.46 18.13 15.05
N GLU A 32 -10.07 17.46 16.04
CA GLU A 32 -10.02 16.01 16.21
C GLU A 32 -10.72 15.28 15.07
N GLN A 33 -11.85 15.81 14.59
CA GLN A 33 -12.56 15.25 13.43
C GLN A 33 -11.73 15.36 12.15
N ARG A 34 -11.02 16.49 11.96
CA ARG A 34 -10.09 16.64 10.84
C ARG A 34 -8.90 15.69 10.93
N GLN A 35 -8.28 15.57 12.10
CA GLN A 35 -7.18 14.62 12.31
C GLN A 35 -7.61 13.17 12.04
N ALA A 36 -8.82 12.78 12.43
CA ALA A 36 -9.39 11.48 12.10
C ALA A 36 -9.60 11.30 10.59
N ALA A 37 -10.10 12.32 9.90
CA ALA A 37 -10.29 12.31 8.45
C ALA A 37 -8.94 12.25 7.69
N TYR A 38 -7.92 12.95 8.17
CA TYR A 38 -6.55 12.90 7.63
C TYR A 38 -5.97 11.50 7.73
N LEU A 39 -6.04 10.91 8.93
CA LEU A 39 -5.56 9.56 9.18
C LEU A 39 -6.27 8.55 8.29
N TRP A 40 -7.60 8.65 8.18
CA TRP A 40 -8.38 7.77 7.32
C TRP A 40 -7.94 7.88 5.84
N SER A 41 -7.76 9.10 5.33
CA SER A 41 -7.36 9.33 3.93
C SER A 41 -5.99 8.73 3.63
N GLU A 42 -5.03 8.93 4.53
CA GLU A 42 -3.68 8.35 4.45
C GLU A 42 -3.72 6.82 4.49
N GLN A 43 -4.59 6.23 5.30
CA GLN A 43 -4.76 4.78 5.34
C GLN A 43 -5.38 4.22 4.05
N ARG A 44 -6.35 4.92 3.44
CA ARG A 44 -6.87 4.54 2.11
C ARG A 44 -5.83 4.70 1.01
N PHE A 45 -4.92 5.65 1.16
CA PHE A 45 -3.77 5.77 0.26
C PHE A 45 -2.82 4.57 0.41
N ILE A 46 -2.55 4.10 1.62
CA ILE A 46 -1.75 2.88 1.84
C ILE A 46 -2.37 1.69 1.12
N ASP A 47 -3.69 1.50 1.19
CA ASP A 47 -4.39 0.44 0.46
C ASP A 47 -4.25 0.61 -1.07
N PHE A 48 -4.29 1.86 -1.55
CA PHE A 48 -4.16 2.20 -2.97
C PHE A 48 -2.74 2.00 -3.53
N ALA A 49 -1.73 2.45 -2.79
CA ALA A 49 -0.31 2.33 -3.11
C ALA A 49 0.23 0.92 -2.81
N GLY A 50 -0.47 0.19 -1.92
CA GLY A 50 -0.09 -1.11 -1.38
C GLY A 50 1.29 -1.11 -0.73
N SER A 51 1.65 0.00 -0.09
CA SER A 51 2.93 0.26 0.58
C SER A 51 2.71 1.35 1.64
N PRO A 52 3.49 1.39 2.73
CA PRO A 52 3.49 2.51 3.67
C PRO A 52 3.67 3.87 2.97
N ILE A 53 3.10 4.93 3.54
CA ILE A 53 3.38 6.30 3.07
C ILE A 53 4.85 6.64 3.35
N LEU A 54 5.27 6.53 4.61
CA LEU A 54 6.65 6.77 5.02
C LEU A 54 7.51 5.51 4.82
N ASP A 55 8.77 5.68 4.45
CA ASP A 55 9.76 4.60 4.47
C ASP A 55 9.81 3.93 5.85
N THR A 56 9.31 2.70 5.92
CA THR A 56 9.09 1.96 7.17
C THR A 56 9.85 0.64 7.12
N VAL A 57 10.52 0.29 8.22
CA VAL A 57 11.17 -1.02 8.40
C VAL A 57 10.10 -2.05 8.74
N ILE A 58 10.00 -3.08 7.92
CA ILE A 58 9.04 -4.19 8.07
C ILE A 58 9.83 -5.47 8.27
N THR A 59 9.41 -6.27 9.24
CA THR A 59 9.94 -7.61 9.48
C THR A 59 8.84 -8.62 9.22
N GLY A 60 9.12 -9.60 8.35
CA GLY A 60 8.17 -10.64 8.00
C GLY A 60 8.82 -12.02 7.97
N THR A 61 8.07 -13.04 8.36
CA THR A 61 8.47 -14.44 8.22
C THR A 61 7.82 -15.03 6.97
N PHE A 62 8.63 -15.68 6.13
CA PHE A 62 8.21 -16.23 4.85
C PHE A 62 8.72 -17.65 4.67
N SER A 63 8.01 -18.43 3.87
CA SER A 63 8.53 -19.72 3.38
C SER A 63 9.63 -19.47 2.36
N TRP A 64 10.67 -20.30 2.39
CA TRP A 64 11.76 -20.19 1.42
C TRP A 64 11.26 -20.51 0.00
N PRO A 65 11.54 -19.66 -1.01
CA PRO A 65 11.08 -19.86 -2.39
C PRO A 65 11.91 -20.94 -3.09
N LEU A 66 11.55 -22.21 -2.91
CA LEU A 66 12.19 -23.35 -3.56
C LEU A 66 12.13 -23.21 -5.10
N GLY A 67 13.30 -23.22 -5.75
CA GLY A 67 13.44 -23.22 -7.21
C GLY A 67 13.56 -21.83 -7.85
N SER A 68 12.60 -20.93 -7.61
CA SER A 68 12.61 -19.60 -8.25
C SER A 68 13.52 -18.58 -7.56
N HIS A 69 13.86 -18.83 -6.29
CA HIS A 69 14.56 -17.88 -5.41
C HIS A 69 13.87 -16.51 -5.29
N THR A 70 12.68 -16.35 -5.85
CA THR A 70 11.97 -15.08 -5.93
C THR A 70 10.83 -15.09 -4.93
N LEU A 71 10.90 -14.18 -3.96
CA LEU A 71 9.88 -13.99 -2.95
C LEU A 71 9.02 -12.75 -3.31
N PRO A 72 7.70 -12.91 -3.44
CA PRO A 72 6.79 -11.77 -3.46
C PRO A 72 6.54 -11.28 -2.03
N LEU A 73 6.96 -10.04 -1.74
CA LEU A 73 6.60 -9.36 -0.50
C LEU A 73 5.15 -8.83 -0.57
N PRO A 74 4.46 -8.70 0.57
CA PRO A 74 3.11 -8.13 0.60
C PRO A 74 3.07 -6.67 0.11
N GLU A 75 4.11 -5.91 0.41
CA GLU A 75 4.27 -4.48 0.19
C GLU A 75 4.92 -4.21 -1.16
N ALA A 76 4.47 -3.15 -1.79
CA ALA A 76 5.13 -2.53 -2.93
C ALA A 76 6.19 -1.52 -2.45
N ARG A 77 6.94 -0.95 -3.39
CA ARG A 77 7.93 0.12 -3.18
C ARG A 77 8.99 -0.25 -2.14
N ILE A 78 9.65 -1.38 -2.37
CA ILE A 78 10.77 -1.82 -1.55
C ILE A 78 11.96 -0.91 -1.83
N THR A 79 12.49 -0.28 -0.79
CA THR A 79 13.61 0.66 -0.87
C THR A 79 14.93 -0.01 -0.52
N SER A 80 14.95 -0.90 0.48
CA SER A 80 16.12 -1.71 0.84
C SER A 80 15.72 -3.06 1.43
N ILE A 81 16.66 -4.00 1.40
CA ILE A 81 16.61 -5.25 2.16
C ILE A 81 17.72 -5.13 3.20
N ASP A 82 17.34 -5.03 4.46
CA ASP A 82 18.26 -4.76 5.57
C ASP A 82 18.85 -6.07 6.11
N ALA A 83 18.04 -7.14 6.18
CA ALA A 83 18.51 -8.47 6.56
C ALA A 83 17.64 -9.59 5.96
N VAL A 84 18.28 -10.71 5.64
CA VAL A 84 17.61 -11.98 5.34
C VAL A 84 18.20 -13.00 6.29
N THR A 85 17.35 -13.64 7.09
CA THR A 85 17.77 -14.63 8.09
C THR A 85 17.03 -15.92 7.85
N ALA A 86 17.73 -16.99 7.51
CA ALA A 86 17.15 -18.33 7.47
C ALA A 86 16.85 -18.81 8.90
N ILE A 87 15.61 -19.24 9.13
CA ILE A 87 15.14 -19.77 10.41
C ILE A 87 14.59 -21.16 10.09
N SER A 88 15.31 -22.25 10.35
CA SER A 88 14.79 -23.57 10.03
C SER A 88 15.08 -24.66 11.05
N LYS A 89 14.03 -25.48 11.25
CA LYS A 89 13.86 -26.43 12.34
C LYS A 89 13.65 -27.88 11.84
N ASN A 90 14.07 -28.23 10.62
CA ASN A 90 13.92 -29.61 10.18
C ASN A 90 15.01 -30.07 9.20
N SER A 91 16.25 -30.14 9.66
CA SER A 91 17.22 -31.05 9.05
C SER A 91 17.05 -32.44 9.68
N GLY A 92 17.27 -33.52 8.93
CA GLY A 92 17.30 -34.90 9.45
C GLY A 92 18.46 -35.19 10.42
N CYS A 93 19.07 -34.14 10.98
CA CYS A 93 20.13 -34.18 11.98
C CYS A 93 19.70 -33.39 13.22
N SER A 94 20.25 -33.75 14.37
CA SER A 94 19.95 -33.13 15.67
C SER A 94 20.50 -31.70 15.83
N CYS A 95 21.23 -31.18 14.85
CA CYS A 95 21.73 -29.81 14.87
C CYS A 95 20.57 -28.83 14.62
N THR A 96 20.35 -27.90 15.54
CA THR A 96 19.36 -26.82 15.36
C THR A 96 20.04 -25.66 14.67
N LEU A 97 19.68 -25.37 13.41
CA LEU A 97 20.09 -24.13 12.76
C LEU A 97 19.43 -22.97 13.50
N THR A 98 20.21 -22.23 14.28
CA THR A 98 19.68 -21.14 15.12
C THR A 98 19.48 -19.87 14.30
N ARG A 99 20.45 -19.56 13.43
CA ARG A 99 20.44 -18.38 12.56
C ARG A 99 21.42 -18.56 11.41
N ASN A 100 21.05 -18.18 10.20
CA ASN A 100 22.00 -18.01 9.11
C ASN A 100 21.64 -16.79 8.27
N ASP A 101 22.64 -15.98 7.93
CA ASP A 101 22.43 -14.77 7.16
C ASP A 101 22.35 -15.10 5.65
N GLY A 102 21.50 -14.36 4.96
CA GLY A 102 21.27 -14.45 3.52
C GLY A 102 21.41 -13.09 2.85
N CYS A 103 21.46 -13.12 1.52
CA CYS A 103 21.48 -11.93 0.68
C CYS A 103 20.17 -11.79 -0.07
N GLY A 104 19.72 -10.55 -0.25
CA GLY A 104 18.56 -10.20 -1.05
C GLY A 104 18.89 -9.17 -2.13
N ILE A 105 18.28 -9.32 -3.30
CA ILE A 105 18.34 -8.36 -4.40
C ILE A 105 16.91 -7.95 -4.74
N ILE A 106 16.66 -6.64 -4.84
CA ILE A 106 15.36 -6.13 -5.27
C ILE A 106 15.28 -6.28 -6.79
N LEU A 107 14.41 -7.18 -7.26
CA LEU A 107 14.19 -7.36 -8.71
C LEU A 107 13.25 -6.30 -9.26
N ASP A 108 12.19 -6.01 -8.51
CA ASP A 108 11.21 -4.99 -8.85
C ASP A 108 10.68 -4.34 -7.58
N SER A 109 11.17 -3.12 -7.32
CA SER A 109 10.76 -2.35 -6.16
C SER A 109 9.28 -2.00 -6.21
N GLY A 110 8.70 -1.76 -7.39
CA GLY A 110 7.30 -1.37 -7.55
C GLY A 110 6.30 -2.47 -7.21
N PHE A 111 6.67 -3.74 -7.43
CA PHE A 111 5.79 -4.89 -7.19
C PHE A 111 6.09 -5.68 -5.91
N GLY A 112 7.23 -5.40 -5.28
CA GLY A 112 7.68 -6.11 -4.09
C GLY A 112 8.34 -7.46 -4.39
N TYR A 113 9.04 -7.59 -5.52
CA TYR A 113 9.76 -8.83 -5.83
C TYR A 113 11.22 -8.73 -5.38
N VAL A 114 11.63 -9.68 -4.56
CA VAL A 114 13.01 -9.83 -4.10
C VAL A 114 13.55 -11.20 -4.46
N PHE A 115 14.76 -11.24 -4.97
CA PHE A 115 15.53 -12.46 -5.18
C PHE A 115 16.36 -12.75 -3.93
N LEU A 116 16.32 -13.97 -3.44
CA LEU A 116 16.95 -14.36 -2.18
C LEU A 116 17.95 -15.49 -2.44
N GLN A 117 19.17 -15.26 -1.99
CA GLN A 117 20.25 -16.23 -2.09
C GLN A 117 20.83 -16.49 -0.69
N PRO A 118 20.96 -17.76 -0.28
CA PRO A 118 21.66 -18.09 0.94
C PRO A 118 23.16 -17.86 0.73
N VAL A 119 23.89 -17.44 1.77
CA VAL A 119 25.36 -17.38 1.69
C VAL A 119 25.90 -18.81 1.51
N GLU A 120 26.95 -19.01 0.72
CA GLU A 120 27.44 -20.35 0.30
C GLU A 120 27.67 -21.34 1.46
N GLY A 121 27.99 -20.85 2.67
CA GLY A 121 28.16 -21.69 3.87
C GLY A 121 26.87 -22.12 4.56
N ALA A 122 25.71 -21.56 4.19
CA ALA A 122 24.43 -21.76 4.86
C ALA A 122 23.69 -23.02 4.42
N LEU A 123 23.97 -23.47 3.20
CA LEU A 123 23.31 -24.63 2.62
C LEU A 123 23.97 -25.94 3.04
N ILE A 124 25.18 -25.93 3.61
CA ILE A 124 25.87 -27.14 4.05
C ILE A 124 25.70 -27.26 5.56
N SER A 125 24.92 -28.25 6.02
CA SER A 125 24.87 -28.54 7.45
C SER A 125 26.21 -29.03 7.96
N ALA A 126 26.44 -28.90 9.28
CA ALA A 126 27.53 -29.58 9.97
C ALA A 126 27.51 -31.12 9.78
N CYS A 127 26.42 -31.67 9.24
CA CYS A 127 26.25 -33.08 8.91
C CYS A 127 26.53 -33.40 7.43
N GLY A 128 27.05 -32.45 6.64
CA GLY A 128 27.46 -32.68 5.26
C GLY A 128 26.32 -32.79 4.25
N TYR A 129 25.06 -32.57 4.67
CA TYR A 129 23.91 -32.55 3.77
C TYR A 129 23.49 -31.12 3.44
N ALA A 130 23.03 -30.95 2.20
CA ALA A 130 22.38 -29.73 1.76
C ALA A 130 21.09 -29.51 2.58
N VAL A 131 21.07 -28.50 3.44
CA VAL A 131 19.86 -28.11 4.18
C VAL A 131 19.27 -26.91 3.47
N VAL A 132 18.07 -27.10 2.93
CA VAL A 132 17.29 -25.99 2.40
C VAL A 132 16.41 -25.48 3.54
N PRO A 133 16.58 -24.21 3.99
CA PRO A 133 15.75 -23.68 5.05
C PRO A 133 14.29 -23.64 4.61
N PHE A 134 13.38 -24.00 5.52
CA PHE A 134 11.94 -23.95 5.25
C PHE A 134 11.34 -22.56 5.45
N GLN A 135 11.87 -21.82 6.42
CA GLN A 135 11.40 -20.49 6.78
C GLN A 135 12.57 -19.52 6.84
N MET A 136 12.25 -18.25 6.67
CA MET A 136 13.18 -17.15 6.79
C MET A 136 12.45 -15.92 7.32
N GLU A 137 13.19 -15.10 8.02
CA GLU A 137 12.81 -13.74 8.38
C GLU A 137 13.49 -12.79 7.41
N VAL A 138 12.72 -11.85 6.87
CA VAL A 138 13.23 -10.78 6.01
C VAL A 138 12.90 -9.47 6.68
N VAL A 139 13.93 -8.66 6.93
CA VAL A 139 13.84 -7.29 7.39
C VAL A 139 14.12 -6.40 6.18
N TYR A 140 13.18 -5.56 5.81
CA TYR A 140 13.26 -4.72 4.62
C TYR A 140 12.56 -3.39 4.86
N ARG A 141 12.86 -2.42 4.01
CA ARG A 141 12.21 -1.12 4.02
C ARG A 141 11.28 -0.98 2.84
N ALA A 142 10.09 -0.43 3.10
CA ALA A 142 9.11 -0.16 2.08
C ALA A 142 8.44 1.19 2.35
N GLY A 143 8.14 1.91 1.28
CA GLY A 143 7.38 3.15 1.33
C GLY A 143 7.86 4.18 0.32
N PHE A 144 7.44 5.43 0.50
CA PHE A 144 7.91 6.55 -0.30
C PHE A 144 9.07 7.25 0.41
N SER A 145 10.03 7.74 -0.39
CA SER A 145 11.08 8.59 0.16
C SER A 145 10.49 9.90 0.68
N THR A 146 11.10 10.46 1.73
CA THR A 146 10.67 11.74 2.31
C THR A 146 10.60 12.87 1.29
N GLY A 147 11.52 12.89 0.31
CA GLY A 147 11.49 13.84 -0.80
C GLY A 147 10.26 13.66 -1.70
N THR A 148 9.91 12.42 -2.06
CA THR A 148 8.69 12.16 -2.85
C THR A 148 7.44 12.63 -2.11
N ILE A 149 7.37 12.39 -0.80
CA ILE A 149 6.21 12.80 0.01
C ILE A 149 6.12 14.32 0.09
N ALA A 150 7.25 15.01 0.34
CA ALA A 150 7.28 16.46 0.50
C ALA A 150 7.02 17.22 -0.81
N ASP A 151 7.44 16.69 -1.96
CA ASP A 151 7.40 17.42 -3.23
C ASP A 151 6.20 17.03 -4.12
N ASP A 152 5.52 15.90 -3.87
CA ASP A 152 4.41 15.45 -4.71
C ASP A 152 3.10 16.19 -4.37
N THR A 153 2.86 17.29 -5.07
CA THR A 153 1.61 18.07 -4.95
C THR A 153 0.36 17.23 -5.27
N SER A 154 0.47 16.20 -6.12
CA SER A 154 -0.65 15.34 -6.46
C SER A 154 -0.99 14.41 -5.28
N LEU A 155 0.01 13.93 -4.55
CA LEU A 155 -0.19 13.21 -3.28
C LEU A 155 -0.95 14.09 -2.28
N HIS A 156 -0.45 15.30 -2.04
CA HIS A 156 -1.08 16.24 -1.10
C HIS A 156 -2.53 16.56 -1.46
N MET A 157 -2.78 16.89 -2.73
CA MET A 157 -4.12 17.17 -3.23
C MET A 157 -5.03 15.94 -3.15
N GLY A 158 -4.52 14.76 -3.52
CA GLY A 158 -5.28 13.51 -3.45
C GLY A 158 -5.66 13.14 -2.02
N LEU A 159 -4.73 13.26 -1.08
CA LEU A 159 -4.98 13.03 0.34
C LEU A 159 -5.97 14.04 0.89
N ALA A 160 -5.84 15.33 0.56
CA ALA A 160 -6.74 16.38 1.04
C ALA A 160 -8.19 16.15 0.57
N PHE A 161 -8.39 15.83 -0.70
CA PHE A 161 -9.73 15.47 -1.21
C PHE A 161 -10.26 14.16 -0.62
N GLY A 162 -9.40 13.18 -0.36
CA GLY A 162 -9.78 11.98 0.36
C GLY A 162 -10.22 12.27 1.79
N ALA A 163 -9.54 13.18 2.48
CA ALA A 163 -9.88 13.60 3.83
C ALA A 163 -11.21 14.37 3.86
N GLU A 164 -11.46 15.24 2.89
CA GLU A 164 -12.72 15.97 2.78
C GLU A 164 -13.91 15.02 2.60
N ILE A 165 -13.76 13.94 1.82
CA ILE A 165 -14.80 12.92 1.70
C ILE A 165 -15.17 12.37 3.09
N MET A 166 -14.17 11.97 3.88
CA MET A 166 -14.40 11.43 5.22
C MET A 166 -14.89 12.49 6.21
N LEU A 167 -14.41 13.73 6.11
CA LEU A 167 -14.82 14.81 6.98
C LEU A 167 -16.32 15.12 6.78
N ASN A 168 -16.78 15.15 5.53
CA ASN A 168 -18.19 15.29 5.23
C ASN A 168 -19.01 14.13 5.82
N GLU A 169 -18.53 12.88 5.73
CA GLU A 169 -19.19 11.73 6.39
C GLU A 169 -19.26 11.87 7.93
N ILE A 170 -18.31 12.58 8.55
CA ILE A 170 -18.28 12.78 10.01
C ILE A 170 -19.19 13.94 10.44
N VAL A 171 -19.12 15.06 9.73
CA VAL A 171 -19.73 16.34 10.15
C VAL A 171 -21.14 16.52 9.60
N ASP A 172 -21.35 16.18 8.33
CA ASP A 172 -22.65 16.25 7.67
C ASP A 172 -22.83 15.08 6.69
N PRO A 173 -23.24 13.90 7.18
CA PRO A 173 -23.51 12.74 6.33
C PRO A 173 -24.50 13.04 5.19
N ALA A 174 -25.43 13.99 5.40
CA ALA A 174 -26.41 14.39 4.40
C ALA A 174 -25.80 15.19 3.24
N ALA A 175 -24.61 15.78 3.41
CA ALA A 175 -23.87 16.39 2.32
C ALA A 175 -23.40 15.35 1.28
N ASN A 176 -23.21 14.09 1.69
CA ASN A 176 -22.82 12.99 0.82
C ASN A 176 -24.03 12.16 0.32
N GLU A 177 -25.13 12.11 1.06
CA GLU A 177 -26.38 11.43 0.69
C GLU A 177 -27.45 12.42 0.18
N GLY A 178 -27.74 12.41 -1.14
CA GLY A 178 -29.00 12.98 -1.66
C GLY A 178 -28.96 14.29 -2.47
N GLY A 179 -27.78 14.84 -2.79
CA GLY A 179 -27.68 15.96 -3.73
C GLY A 179 -27.77 15.54 -5.22
N PRO A 180 -27.96 16.46 -6.19
CA PRO A 180 -27.77 16.18 -7.62
C PRO A 180 -26.36 15.66 -7.97
N GLY A 181 -25.41 15.76 -7.03
CA GLY A 181 -24.05 15.20 -7.08
C GLY A 181 -23.88 13.85 -6.38
N ASP A 182 -24.95 13.25 -5.85
CA ASP A 182 -24.90 11.97 -5.14
C ASP A 182 -24.39 10.85 -6.08
N PRO A 183 -23.31 10.15 -5.72
CA PRO A 183 -22.72 9.10 -6.53
C PRO A 183 -23.55 7.81 -6.61
N GLY A 184 -24.55 7.63 -5.74
CA GLY A 184 -25.54 6.56 -5.81
C GLY A 184 -26.66 6.81 -6.83
N ILE A 185 -26.87 8.06 -7.26
CA ILE A 185 -27.86 8.41 -8.28
C ILE A 185 -27.29 8.09 -9.68
N LYS A 186 -27.64 6.91 -10.19
CA LYS A 186 -27.18 6.40 -11.50
C LYS A 186 -27.82 7.10 -12.70
N SER A 187 -28.93 7.79 -12.48
CA SER A 187 -29.66 8.53 -13.50
C SER A 187 -30.40 9.69 -12.86
N TYR A 188 -30.21 10.90 -13.40
CA TYR A 188 -31.00 12.07 -13.05
C TYR A 188 -31.82 12.49 -14.26
N GLY A 189 -33.11 12.75 -14.05
CA GLY A 189 -34.04 13.17 -15.09
C GLY A 189 -34.89 14.35 -14.63
N SER A 190 -34.95 15.39 -15.45
CA SER A 190 -35.91 16.50 -15.32
C SER A 190 -36.71 16.66 -16.63
N LEU A 191 -37.72 17.55 -16.64
CA LEU A 191 -38.66 17.79 -17.75
C LEU A 191 -38.03 18.09 -19.14
N GLY A 192 -36.70 18.25 -19.25
CA GLY A 192 -36.01 18.38 -20.54
C GLY A 192 -34.57 17.86 -20.58
N TYR A 193 -34.08 17.20 -19.52
CA TYR A 193 -32.69 16.73 -19.44
C TYR A 193 -32.61 15.39 -18.73
N SER A 194 -31.88 14.44 -19.32
CA SER A 194 -31.57 13.13 -18.74
C SER A 194 -30.07 12.89 -18.89
N GLU A 195 -29.41 12.58 -17.78
CA GLU A 195 -28.00 12.19 -17.75
C GLU A 195 -27.89 10.79 -17.14
N SER A 196 -27.25 9.87 -17.88
CA SER A 196 -26.81 8.59 -17.35
C SER A 196 -25.32 8.67 -17.05
N ARG A 197 -24.95 8.45 -15.78
CA ARG A 197 -23.55 8.45 -15.37
C ARG A 197 -22.94 7.08 -15.67
N ARG A 198 -21.76 7.06 -16.29
CA ARG A 198 -20.98 5.82 -16.45
C ARG A 198 -20.68 5.26 -15.07
N ASP A 199 -20.71 3.93 -14.93
CA ASP A 199 -20.35 3.27 -13.68
C ASP A 199 -18.96 3.72 -13.23
N LEU A 200 -18.93 4.38 -12.07
CA LEU A 200 -17.71 4.85 -11.45
C LEU A 200 -16.94 3.64 -10.89
N ILE A 201 -15.61 3.68 -10.98
CA ILE A 201 -14.76 2.58 -10.49
C ILE A 201 -14.79 2.62 -8.96
N MET A 202 -14.93 1.46 -8.33
CA MET A 202 -14.75 1.35 -6.88
C MET A 202 -13.30 1.63 -6.52
N THR A 203 -13.07 2.68 -5.73
CA THR A 203 -11.73 3.07 -5.24
C THR A 203 -11.63 2.83 -3.73
N PRO A 204 -10.42 2.87 -3.13
CA PRO A 204 -10.28 2.81 -1.68
C PRO A 204 -11.06 3.89 -0.91
N TRP A 205 -11.32 5.04 -1.54
CA TRP A 205 -12.13 6.13 -0.97
C TRP A 205 -13.63 6.01 -1.29
N GLY A 206 -14.08 4.92 -1.93
CA GLY A 206 -15.46 4.70 -2.33
C GLY A 206 -15.71 4.84 -3.84
N GLN A 207 -16.99 4.95 -4.21
CA GLN A 207 -17.46 4.96 -5.61
C GLN A 207 -17.91 6.35 -6.09
N SER A 208 -17.52 7.43 -5.40
CA SER A 208 -17.93 8.78 -5.79
C SER A 208 -17.11 9.38 -6.91
N ALA A 209 -17.65 10.43 -7.57
CA ALA A 209 -16.92 11.18 -8.58
C ALA A 209 -15.65 11.79 -7.97
N ARG A 210 -15.74 12.28 -6.73
CA ARG A 210 -14.61 12.79 -5.96
C ARG A 210 -13.61 11.70 -5.61
N ALA A 211 -14.06 10.51 -5.19
CA ALA A 211 -13.19 9.37 -4.93
C ALA A 211 -12.44 8.90 -6.21
N ASN A 212 -13.11 8.92 -7.37
CA ASN A 212 -12.47 8.62 -8.65
C ASN A 212 -11.49 9.72 -9.09
N MET A 213 -11.78 10.98 -8.80
CA MET A 213 -10.86 12.09 -9.01
C MET A 213 -9.60 11.91 -8.15
N VAL A 214 -9.74 11.60 -6.85
CA VAL A 214 -8.62 11.26 -5.97
C VAL A 214 -7.77 10.17 -6.61
N ALA A 215 -8.36 9.00 -6.91
CA ALA A 215 -7.63 7.88 -7.50
C ALA A 215 -6.94 8.20 -8.84
N LYS A 216 -7.51 9.13 -9.63
CA LYS A 216 -6.90 9.59 -10.88
C LYS A 216 -5.73 10.53 -10.63
N THR A 217 -5.83 11.44 -9.67
CA THR A 217 -4.79 12.40 -9.29
C THR A 217 -3.52 11.70 -8.85
N ILE A 218 -3.63 10.66 -8.01
CA ILE A 218 -2.47 9.92 -7.47
C ILE A 218 -2.19 8.62 -8.24
N LYS A 219 -2.70 8.47 -9.47
CA LYS A 219 -2.61 7.22 -10.23
C LYS A 219 -1.18 6.74 -10.46
N HIS A 220 -0.21 7.64 -10.59
CA HIS A 220 1.21 7.32 -10.73
C HIS A 220 1.82 6.69 -9.46
N LEU A 221 1.17 6.88 -8.31
CA LEU A 221 1.59 6.30 -7.04
C LEU A 221 0.96 4.93 -6.77
N LYS A 222 -0.05 4.54 -7.54
CA LYS A 222 -0.79 3.28 -7.39
C LYS A 222 0.11 2.05 -7.44
N LYS A 223 -0.21 1.03 -6.64
CA LYS A 223 0.39 -0.30 -6.78
C LYS A 223 0.18 -0.81 -8.21
N PRO A 224 1.24 -1.13 -8.97
CA PRO A 224 1.07 -1.68 -10.29
C PRO A 224 0.40 -3.06 -10.19
N LYS A 225 -0.55 -3.33 -11.10
CA LYS A 225 -1.31 -4.59 -11.10
C LYS A 225 -0.39 -5.72 -11.52
N ARG A 226 -0.31 -6.80 -10.71
CA ARG A 226 0.39 -8.04 -11.08
C ARG A 226 -0.25 -8.60 -12.35
N THR A 227 0.30 -8.25 -13.51
CA THR A 227 0.02 -8.99 -14.73
C THR A 227 0.83 -10.25 -14.59
N LEU A 228 0.17 -11.37 -14.28
CA LEU A 228 0.80 -12.68 -14.43
C LEU A 228 1.14 -12.81 -15.91
N ALA A 229 2.37 -12.43 -16.28
CA ALA A 229 2.94 -12.84 -17.53
C ALA A 229 3.09 -14.35 -17.39
N VAL A 230 2.07 -15.09 -17.84
CA VAL A 230 2.22 -16.52 -18.09
C VAL A 230 3.34 -16.60 -19.12
N PRO A 231 4.51 -17.16 -18.78
CA PRO A 231 5.54 -17.36 -19.77
C PRO A 231 4.92 -18.28 -20.82
N SER A 232 4.72 -17.76 -22.03
CA SER A 232 4.43 -18.57 -23.20
C SER A 232 5.63 -19.49 -23.38
N MET A 233 5.61 -20.66 -22.73
CA MET A 233 6.50 -21.77 -23.07
C MET A 233 6.05 -22.27 -24.44
N ARG A 234 6.50 -21.60 -25.50
CA ARG A 234 6.64 -22.22 -26.82
C ARG A 234 8.03 -22.82 -26.86
N GLY A 235 8.11 -24.11 -26.53
CA GLY A 235 9.12 -25.00 -27.07
C GLY A 235 8.74 -25.43 -28.48
#